data_AF-A0A8T5RMK7-F1
#
_entry.id   AF-A0A8T5RMK7-F1
#
_cell.length_a   1.000
_cell.length_b   1.000
_cell.length_c   1.000
_cell.angle_alpha   90.00
_cell.angle_beta   90.00
_cell.angle_gamma   90.00
#
_symmetry.space_group_name_H-M   'P 1'
#
loop_
_entity.id
_entity.type
_entity.pdbx_description
1 polymer ?
#
loop_
_entity_poly.entity_id
_entity_poly.type
_entity_poly.pdbx_seq_one_letter_code
_entity_poly.pdbx_strand_id
1 'polypeptide(L)'
;MTGKVLIGTSGWGYDEWVGPFYPRGLEQENFLRYYSEIFVTNEINTTFYNTPKRWVVENWVKKTPKNFLFSAKIPQTVTHTHKLDIDLCLDEMVYFLEAMNPLIEANKLISFLIQLPPSFNKKDHFRNLQEFIENWPGDRENGGYCLVIEFRHKSWLVEEVFQFLRKNQLTYCAVIEPLLPPRMDVTNPAFAYIRFHGYGKEIWFDYFFREEEIRKWASSIRRVIPKAEKIGIYFNNHFSGYAVKNSLMMMKELEIQPRKSPEDVSLLDIKRKSGKYSKGQMGLDKFIK
;
A
#
# COMPACT_ATOMS: atom_id res chain seq x y z
N MET A 1 2.76 14.62 -15.86
CA MET A 1 2.65 13.98 -14.52
C MET A 1 1.71 12.77 -14.53
N THR A 2 0.67 12.77 -15.37
CA THR A 2 -0.27 11.65 -15.55
C THR A 2 0.47 10.34 -15.87
N GLY A 3 0.16 9.27 -15.13
CA GLY A 3 0.79 7.94 -15.27
C GLY A 3 2.09 7.74 -14.49
N LYS A 4 2.76 8.82 -14.06
CA LYS A 4 3.95 8.78 -13.20
C LYS A 4 3.60 8.71 -11.72
N VAL A 5 2.59 9.47 -11.28
CA VAL A 5 2.12 9.49 -9.90
C VAL A 5 0.83 8.69 -9.79
N LEU A 6 0.87 7.62 -9.01
CA LEU A 6 -0.23 6.70 -8.79
C LEU A 6 -0.76 6.91 -7.38
N ILE A 7 -1.97 7.42 -7.24
CA ILE A 7 -2.60 7.69 -5.93
C ILE A 7 -3.80 6.77 -5.78
N GLY A 8 -3.89 6.11 -4.62
CA GLY A 8 -5.00 5.27 -4.27
C GLY A 8 -5.03 4.99 -2.76
N THR A 9 -5.71 3.90 -2.40
CA THR A 9 -5.94 3.49 -1.02
C THR A 9 -5.39 2.10 -0.77
N SER A 10 -5.16 1.76 0.49
CA SER A 10 -4.90 0.40 0.93
C SER A 10 -6.22 -0.35 1.13
N GLY A 11 -6.56 -1.20 0.16
CA GLY A 11 -7.85 -1.90 0.06
C GLY A 11 -8.96 -1.06 -0.59
N TRP A 12 -10.04 -1.75 -0.94
CA TRP A 12 -11.27 -1.18 -1.52
C TRP A 12 -12.55 -1.75 -0.89
N GLY A 13 -12.51 -2.94 -0.30
CA GLY A 13 -13.68 -3.68 0.15
C GLY A 13 -14.27 -3.26 1.50
N TYR A 14 -14.53 -1.97 1.73
CA TYR A 14 -14.99 -1.46 3.02
C TYR A 14 -16.46 -0.99 2.98
N ASP A 15 -17.35 -1.65 3.74
CA ASP A 15 -18.78 -1.30 3.79
C ASP A 15 -19.04 0.11 4.34
N GLU A 16 -18.14 0.61 5.19
CA GLU A 16 -18.21 1.97 5.71
C GLU A 16 -18.15 3.03 4.60
N TRP A 17 -17.58 2.70 3.44
CA TRP A 17 -17.49 3.57 2.26
C TRP A 17 -18.81 3.64 1.48
N VAL A 18 -19.82 2.81 1.78
CA VAL A 18 -21.17 2.93 1.19
C VAL A 18 -21.89 4.16 1.74
N GLY A 19 -22.27 5.05 0.83
CA GLY A 19 -22.72 6.41 1.09
C GLY A 19 -21.62 7.44 0.84
N PRO A 20 -20.52 7.44 1.63
CA PRO A 20 -19.41 8.38 1.48
C PRO A 20 -18.66 8.33 0.14
N PHE A 21 -18.57 7.15 -0.48
CA PHE A 21 -17.83 6.92 -1.72
C PHE A 21 -18.57 5.98 -2.67
N TYR A 22 -19.01 4.82 -2.18
CA TYR A 22 -19.81 3.91 -2.97
C TYR A 22 -21.29 4.34 -2.96
N PRO A 23 -21.99 4.29 -4.10
CA PRO A 23 -23.44 4.48 -4.15
C PRO A 23 -24.16 3.55 -3.19
N ARG A 24 -25.23 4.05 -2.55
CA ARG A 24 -26.08 3.22 -1.68
C ARG A 24 -26.72 2.11 -2.52
N GLY A 25 -26.67 0.88 -2.01
CA GLY A 25 -27.19 -0.29 -2.72
C GLY A 25 -26.22 -0.91 -3.73
N LEU A 26 -25.01 -0.36 -3.89
CA LEU A 26 -23.97 -1.03 -4.66
C LEU A 26 -23.59 -2.35 -3.97
N GLU A 27 -23.65 -3.46 -4.72
CA GLU A 27 -23.24 -4.76 -4.22
C GLU A 27 -21.71 -4.83 -4.05
N GLN A 28 -21.25 -5.50 -3.00
CA GLN A 28 -19.83 -5.56 -2.63
C GLN A 28 -18.95 -6.13 -3.77
N GLU A 29 -19.47 -7.06 -4.56
CA GLU A 29 -18.77 -7.61 -5.70
C GLU A 29 -18.44 -6.57 -6.79
N ASN A 30 -19.16 -5.45 -6.82
CA ASN A 30 -18.98 -4.35 -7.75
C ASN A 30 -18.10 -3.22 -7.20
N PHE A 31 -17.66 -3.30 -5.94
CA PHE A 31 -16.82 -2.26 -5.31
C PHE A 31 -15.51 -2.03 -6.05
N LEU A 32 -14.81 -3.10 -6.47
CA LEU A 32 -13.54 -2.97 -7.20
C LEU A 32 -13.76 -2.31 -8.57
N ARG A 33 -14.83 -2.71 -9.27
CA ARG A 33 -15.17 -2.12 -10.57
C ARG A 33 -15.41 -0.62 -10.41
N TYR A 34 -16.28 -0.22 -9.49
CA TYR A 34 -16.56 1.19 -9.19
C TYR A 34 -15.29 1.95 -8.77
N TYR A 35 -14.50 1.38 -7.85
CA TYR A 35 -13.24 1.99 -7.39
C TYR A 35 -12.29 2.29 -8.57
N SER A 36 -12.18 1.35 -9.51
CA SER A 36 -11.31 1.46 -10.68
C SER A 36 -11.77 2.46 -11.74
N GLU A 37 -12.99 2.99 -11.60
CA GLU A 37 -13.48 4.11 -12.41
C GLU A 37 -12.97 5.46 -11.90
N ILE A 38 -12.50 5.53 -10.66
CA ILE A 38 -12.01 6.77 -10.02
C ILE A 38 -10.49 6.77 -9.94
N PHE A 39 -9.91 5.71 -9.36
CA PHE A 39 -8.46 5.60 -9.14
C PHE A 39 -7.78 4.75 -10.22
N VAL A 40 -6.46 4.93 -10.38
CA VAL A 40 -5.63 4.16 -11.31
C VAL A 40 -4.83 3.05 -10.63
N THR A 41 -4.81 3.02 -9.30
CA THR A 41 -4.05 2.04 -8.53
C THR A 41 -4.77 1.65 -7.24
N ASN A 42 -4.43 0.49 -6.69
CA ASN A 42 -4.79 0.10 -5.34
C ASN A 42 -3.69 -0.76 -4.69
N GLU A 43 -3.52 -0.65 -3.37
CA GLU A 43 -2.72 -1.59 -2.60
C GLU A 43 -3.63 -2.69 -2.00
N ILE A 44 -3.49 -3.91 -2.53
CA ILE A 44 -4.18 -5.10 -2.05
C ILE A 44 -3.67 -5.44 -0.64
N ASN A 45 -4.55 -5.28 0.34
CA ASN A 45 -4.25 -5.56 1.74
C ASN A 45 -4.87 -6.88 2.23
N THR A 46 -5.86 -7.44 1.52
CA THR A 46 -6.51 -8.71 1.91
C THR A 46 -5.55 -9.90 1.85
N THR A 47 -4.60 -9.88 0.93
CA THR A 47 -3.53 -10.88 0.77
C THR A 47 -2.64 -11.02 2.00
N PHE A 48 -2.54 -9.98 2.83
CA PHE A 48 -1.82 -10.02 4.09
C PHE A 48 -2.41 -11.04 5.06
N TYR A 49 -3.73 -11.19 5.08
CA TYR A 49 -4.42 -12.08 6.00
C TYR A 49 -4.61 -13.49 5.44
N ASN A 50 -4.75 -13.60 4.11
CA ASN A 50 -4.93 -14.87 3.45
C ASN A 50 -4.57 -14.77 1.96
N THR A 51 -3.79 -15.73 1.47
CA THR A 51 -3.51 -15.86 0.03
C THR A 51 -4.80 -16.26 -0.70
N PRO A 52 -5.29 -15.42 -1.65
CA PRO A 52 -6.49 -15.72 -2.40
C PRO A 52 -6.28 -16.90 -3.35
N LYS A 53 -7.37 -17.54 -3.79
CA LYS A 53 -7.31 -18.48 -4.90
C LYS A 53 -7.01 -17.74 -6.20
N ARG A 54 -6.27 -18.37 -7.13
CA ARG A 54 -5.90 -17.79 -8.43
C ARG A 54 -7.09 -17.17 -9.19
N TRP A 55 -8.23 -17.85 -9.23
CA TRP A 55 -9.44 -17.35 -9.91
C TRP A 55 -9.97 -16.01 -9.34
N VAL A 56 -9.74 -15.73 -8.05
CA VAL A 56 -10.10 -14.44 -7.43
C VAL A 56 -9.24 -13.33 -8.00
N VAL A 57 -7.95 -13.60 -8.19
CA VAL A 57 -6.98 -12.66 -8.76
C VAL A 57 -7.27 -12.42 -10.25
N GLU A 58 -7.58 -13.47 -10.99
CA GLU A 58 -8.07 -13.37 -12.38
C GLU A 58 -9.34 -12.50 -12.46
N ASN A 59 -10.23 -12.60 -11.48
CA ASN A 59 -11.41 -11.75 -11.40
C ASN A 59 -11.05 -10.27 -11.15
N TRP A 60 -10.05 -9.98 -10.33
CA TRP A 60 -9.55 -8.61 -10.15
C TRP A 60 -8.99 -8.03 -11.45
N VAL A 61 -8.27 -8.84 -12.24
CA VAL A 61 -7.81 -8.47 -13.58
C VAL A 61 -8.99 -8.12 -14.49
N LYS A 62 -10.03 -8.96 -14.52
CA LYS A 62 -11.23 -8.76 -15.37
C LYS A 62 -12.06 -7.55 -14.97
N LYS A 63 -12.18 -7.26 -13.67
CA LYS A 63 -13.02 -6.17 -13.13
C LYS A 63 -12.41 -4.77 -13.26
N THR A 64 -11.15 -4.65 -13.67
CA THR A 64 -10.43 -3.37 -13.73
C THR A 64 -9.94 -3.04 -15.14
N PRO A 65 -9.81 -1.74 -15.51
CA PRO A 65 -9.26 -1.33 -16.79
C PRO A 65 -7.83 -1.84 -17.03
N LYS A 66 -7.40 -1.92 -18.31
CA LYS A 66 -6.07 -2.44 -18.70
C LYS A 66 -4.91 -1.74 -17.98
N ASN A 67 -5.01 -0.42 -17.79
CA ASN A 67 -3.99 0.42 -17.14
C ASN A 67 -4.20 0.61 -15.62
N PHE A 68 -5.02 -0.24 -14.98
CA PHE A 68 -5.17 -0.23 -13.53
C PHE A 68 -4.09 -1.09 -12.89
N LEU A 69 -3.38 -0.54 -11.90
CA LEU A 69 -2.23 -1.18 -11.29
C LEU A 69 -2.51 -1.60 -9.84
N PHE A 70 -1.83 -2.63 -9.38
CA PHE A 70 -1.95 -3.16 -8.03
C PHE A 70 -0.58 -3.27 -7.37
N SER A 71 -0.52 -2.89 -6.10
CA SER A 71 0.55 -3.31 -5.19
C SER A 71 -0.01 -4.41 -4.29
N ALA A 72 0.65 -5.56 -4.18
CA ALA A 72 0.17 -6.66 -3.36
C ALA A 72 0.99 -6.79 -2.07
N LYS A 73 0.34 -6.67 -0.90
CA LYS A 73 1.00 -6.93 0.38
C LYS A 73 1.22 -8.42 0.57
N ILE A 74 2.44 -8.83 0.90
CA ILE A 74 2.74 -10.26 1.11
C ILE A 74 2.13 -10.77 2.43
N PRO A 75 1.96 -12.09 2.62
CA PRO A 75 1.31 -12.66 3.80
C PRO A 75 1.92 -12.24 5.14
N GLN A 76 1.06 -12.15 6.17
CA GLN A 76 1.43 -11.81 7.54
C GLN A 76 2.30 -12.89 8.18
N THR A 77 2.02 -14.15 7.90
CA THR A 77 2.83 -15.32 8.27
C THR A 77 4.29 -15.12 7.87
N VAL A 78 4.56 -14.77 6.63
CA VAL A 78 5.91 -14.50 6.11
C VAL A 78 6.60 -13.35 6.85
N THR A 79 5.93 -12.20 6.98
CA THR A 79 6.57 -10.97 7.50
C THR A 79 6.59 -10.84 9.02
N HIS A 80 5.55 -11.31 9.70
CA HIS A 80 5.34 -11.10 11.13
C HIS A 80 5.58 -12.36 11.95
N THR A 81 5.11 -13.52 11.47
CA THR A 81 5.22 -14.78 12.22
C THR A 81 6.59 -15.42 12.04
N HIS A 82 6.98 -15.67 10.80
CA HIS A 82 8.27 -16.27 10.44
C HIS A 82 9.39 -15.23 10.29
N LYS A 83 9.06 -13.93 10.31
CA LYS A 83 10.04 -12.83 10.26
C LYS A 83 11.08 -13.01 9.14
N LEU A 84 10.58 -13.26 7.92
CA LEU A 84 11.39 -13.47 6.73
C LEU A 84 12.43 -14.61 6.82
N ASP A 85 12.27 -15.54 7.75
CA ASP A 85 13.05 -16.78 7.74
C ASP A 85 12.73 -17.55 6.46
N ILE A 86 13.69 -17.62 5.54
CA ILE A 86 13.45 -18.13 4.19
C ILE A 86 13.04 -19.60 4.20
N ASP A 87 13.61 -20.42 5.09
CA ASP A 87 13.33 -21.84 5.18
C ASP A 87 11.87 -22.08 5.63
N LEU A 88 11.33 -21.18 6.46
CA LEU A 88 9.94 -21.23 6.91
C LEU A 88 8.95 -20.57 5.94
N CYS A 89 9.42 -19.75 4.99
CA CYS A 89 8.57 -18.94 4.12
C CYS A 89 8.49 -19.42 2.68
N LEU A 90 9.44 -20.24 2.21
CA LEU A 90 9.63 -20.49 0.78
C LEU A 90 8.38 -21.07 0.10
N ASP A 91 7.81 -22.14 0.63
CA ASP A 91 6.64 -22.81 0.04
C ASP A 91 5.41 -21.88 0.01
N GLU A 92 5.18 -21.13 1.08
CA GLU A 92 4.09 -20.16 1.16
C GLU A 92 4.28 -19.02 0.16
N MET A 93 5.52 -18.54 0.00
CA MET A 93 5.83 -17.50 -0.97
C MET A 93 5.66 -17.99 -2.41
N VAL A 94 6.09 -19.21 -2.74
CA VAL A 94 5.85 -19.81 -4.06
C VAL A 94 4.35 -19.87 -4.35
N TYR A 95 3.56 -20.41 -3.42
CA TYR A 95 2.10 -20.46 -3.55
C TYR A 95 1.46 -19.07 -3.70
N PHE A 96 1.93 -18.09 -2.93
CA PHE A 96 1.47 -16.71 -3.02
C PHE A 96 1.80 -16.07 -4.38
N LEU A 97 3.01 -16.24 -4.89
CA LEU A 97 3.43 -15.70 -6.18
C LEU A 97 2.66 -16.34 -7.33
N GLU A 98 2.43 -17.65 -7.30
CA GLU A 98 1.58 -18.35 -8.27
C GLU A 98 0.14 -17.83 -8.27
N ALA A 99 -0.41 -17.54 -7.10
CA ALA A 99 -1.74 -16.94 -6.99
C ALA A 99 -1.77 -15.53 -7.59
N MET A 100 -0.69 -14.75 -7.46
CA MET A 100 -0.57 -13.38 -7.98
C MET A 100 -0.19 -13.31 -9.46
N ASN A 101 0.27 -14.41 -10.04
CA ASN A 101 0.74 -14.49 -11.43
C ASN A 101 -0.24 -13.91 -12.49
N PRO A 102 -1.58 -14.04 -12.37
CA PRO A 102 -2.50 -13.38 -13.30
C PRO A 102 -2.34 -11.85 -13.38
N LEU A 103 -1.93 -11.19 -12.29
CA LEU A 103 -1.64 -9.75 -12.30
C LEU A 103 -0.32 -9.45 -13.04
N ILE A 104 0.67 -10.33 -12.93
CA ILE A 104 1.95 -10.22 -13.63
C ILE A 104 1.73 -10.39 -15.13
N GLU A 105 1.08 -11.47 -15.55
CA GLU A 105 0.76 -11.76 -16.97
C GLU A 105 -0.06 -10.62 -17.61
N ALA A 106 -0.98 -10.01 -16.85
CA ALA A 106 -1.77 -8.89 -17.30
C ALA A 106 -1.06 -7.52 -17.27
N ASN A 107 0.21 -7.46 -16.82
CA ASN A 107 0.97 -6.23 -16.58
C ASN A 107 0.27 -5.25 -15.63
N LYS A 108 -0.42 -5.79 -14.62
CA LYS A 108 -1.19 -5.04 -13.62
C LYS A 108 -0.56 -5.05 -12.23
N LEU A 109 0.47 -5.86 -11.98
CA LEU A 109 1.21 -5.79 -10.72
C LEU A 109 2.36 -4.77 -10.83
N ILE A 110 2.42 -3.77 -9.95
CA ILE A 110 3.55 -2.82 -9.88
C ILE A 110 4.51 -3.14 -8.74
N SER A 111 4.05 -3.77 -7.66
CA SER A 111 4.92 -4.11 -6.54
C SER A 111 4.39 -5.19 -5.63
N PHE A 112 5.32 -5.85 -4.93
CA PHE A 112 5.04 -6.56 -3.69
C PHE A 112 5.47 -5.73 -2.49
N LEU A 113 4.55 -5.52 -1.54
CA LEU A 113 4.81 -4.81 -0.29
C LEU A 113 5.19 -5.79 0.81
N ILE A 114 6.42 -5.65 1.31
CA ILE A 114 7.03 -6.38 2.42
C ILE A 114 7.03 -5.46 3.64
N GLN A 115 5.91 -5.46 4.36
CA GLN A 115 5.74 -4.64 5.56
C GLN A 115 6.15 -5.42 6.81
N LEU A 116 7.17 -4.92 7.49
CA LEU A 116 7.79 -5.55 8.65
C LEU A 116 7.19 -5.00 9.95
N PRO A 117 7.01 -5.82 11.00
CA PRO A 117 6.48 -5.35 12.28
C PRO A 117 7.52 -4.55 13.08
N PRO A 118 7.10 -3.80 14.12
CA PRO A 118 8.02 -3.14 15.05
C PRO A 118 8.97 -4.10 15.77
N SER A 119 8.55 -5.35 16.00
CA SER A 119 9.38 -6.40 16.61
C SER A 119 10.51 -6.89 15.71
N PHE A 120 10.47 -6.57 14.41
CA PHE A 120 11.52 -6.85 13.45
C PHE A 120 12.53 -5.69 13.45
N ASN A 121 13.61 -5.84 14.20
CA ASN A 121 14.66 -4.82 14.36
C ASN A 121 15.96 -5.20 13.61
N LYS A 122 16.81 -4.19 13.32
CA LYS A 122 18.05 -4.36 12.54
C LYS A 122 19.04 -5.31 13.20
N LYS A 123 19.22 -5.22 14.53
CA LYS A 123 20.24 -5.99 15.25
C LYS A 123 20.02 -7.49 15.04
N ASP A 124 18.78 -7.93 15.16
CA ASP A 124 18.47 -9.35 15.20
C ASP A 124 18.04 -9.91 13.83
N HIS A 125 17.59 -9.06 12.90
CA HIS A 125 16.92 -9.54 11.68
C HIS A 125 17.45 -8.96 10.36
N PHE A 126 18.58 -8.23 10.36
CA PHE A 126 19.15 -7.75 9.10
C PHE A 126 19.57 -8.90 8.18
N ARG A 127 20.13 -9.97 8.76
CA ARG A 127 20.49 -11.17 8.01
C ARG A 127 19.27 -11.83 7.34
N ASN A 128 18.16 -11.99 8.07
CA ASN A 128 16.91 -12.53 7.52
C ASN A 128 16.44 -11.73 6.30
N LEU A 129 16.47 -10.39 6.37
CA LEU A 129 16.11 -9.55 5.23
C LEU A 129 17.06 -9.77 4.04
N GLN A 130 18.36 -9.88 4.27
CA GLN A 130 19.34 -10.11 3.21
C GLN A 130 19.10 -11.46 2.52
N GLU A 131 19.03 -12.53 3.30
CA GLU A 131 18.83 -13.90 2.81
C GLU A 131 17.47 -14.04 2.10
N PHE A 132 16.40 -13.43 2.62
CA PHE A 132 15.09 -13.45 1.97
C PHE A 132 15.07 -12.75 0.62
N ILE A 133 15.81 -11.65 0.47
CA ILE A 133 15.91 -10.90 -0.81
C ILE A 133 16.80 -11.65 -1.81
N GLU A 134 17.89 -12.26 -1.35
CA GLU A 134 18.79 -13.08 -2.17
C GLU A 134 18.08 -14.33 -2.69
N ASN A 135 17.24 -14.96 -1.87
CA ASN A 135 16.51 -16.19 -2.19
C ASN A 135 15.03 -15.93 -2.55
N TRP A 136 14.70 -14.71 -3.00
CA TRP A 136 13.33 -14.39 -3.40
C TRP A 136 12.88 -15.34 -4.54
N PRO A 137 11.76 -16.09 -4.37
CA PRO A 137 11.40 -17.17 -5.30
C PRO A 137 10.79 -16.70 -6.63
N GLY A 138 10.53 -15.40 -6.80
CA GLY A 138 9.99 -14.83 -8.04
C GLY A 138 11.05 -14.27 -8.98
N ASP A 139 10.70 -14.08 -10.25
CA ASP A 139 11.58 -13.41 -11.20
C ASP A 139 11.57 -11.88 -10.97
N ARG A 140 12.60 -11.37 -10.29
CA ARG A 140 12.75 -9.93 -9.99
C ARG A 140 13.16 -9.11 -11.22
N GLU A 141 13.82 -9.73 -12.19
CA GLU A 141 14.37 -9.04 -13.35
C GLU A 141 13.30 -8.87 -14.44
N ASN A 142 12.52 -9.91 -14.71
CA ASN A 142 11.51 -9.93 -15.77
C ASN A 142 10.06 -9.89 -15.26
N GLY A 143 9.83 -9.98 -13.94
CA GLY A 143 8.48 -10.01 -13.37
C GLY A 143 7.68 -8.70 -13.50
N GLY A 144 8.32 -7.59 -13.90
CA GLY A 144 7.64 -6.32 -14.12
C GLY A 144 7.12 -5.63 -12.85
N TYR A 145 7.54 -6.08 -11.66
CA TYR A 145 7.19 -5.53 -10.37
C TYR A 145 8.42 -5.12 -9.55
N CYS A 146 8.23 -4.22 -8.59
CA CYS A 146 9.25 -3.84 -7.60
C CYS A 146 9.00 -4.52 -6.25
N LEU A 147 10.06 -4.79 -5.49
CA LEU A 147 9.93 -5.16 -4.08
C LEU A 147 10.01 -3.90 -3.22
N VAL A 148 8.97 -3.68 -2.41
CA VAL A 148 8.82 -2.52 -1.54
C VAL A 148 8.99 -2.95 -0.08
N ILE A 149 9.95 -2.37 0.64
CA ILE A 149 10.23 -2.69 2.04
C ILE A 149 9.72 -1.57 2.94
N GLU A 150 8.85 -1.92 3.88
CA GLU A 150 8.34 -1.00 4.88
C GLU A 150 8.82 -1.38 6.28
N PHE A 151 9.63 -0.52 6.88
CA PHE A 151 10.14 -0.69 8.23
C PHE A 151 9.24 0.00 9.25
N ARG A 152 9.06 -0.65 10.41
CA ARG A 152 8.31 -0.11 11.57
C ARG A 152 9.16 0.04 12.83
N HIS A 153 10.46 -0.15 12.72
CA HIS A 153 11.41 0.01 13.83
C HIS A 153 12.51 1.02 13.46
N LYS A 154 12.79 1.98 14.36
CA LYS A 154 13.72 3.10 14.09
C LYS A 154 15.15 2.67 13.76
N SER A 155 15.57 1.48 14.21
CA SER A 155 16.93 0.94 13.94
C SER A 155 17.25 0.77 12.45
N TRP A 156 16.22 0.70 11.60
CA TRP A 156 16.39 0.56 10.14
C TRP A 156 16.69 1.88 9.45
N LEU A 157 16.45 3.02 10.09
CA LEU A 157 16.57 4.35 9.49
C LEU A 157 18.02 4.87 9.52
N VAL A 158 18.96 4.04 9.08
CA VAL A 158 20.41 4.31 9.05
C VAL A 158 20.99 4.11 7.66
N GLU A 159 22.07 4.82 7.33
CA GLU A 159 22.59 4.88 5.96
C GLU A 159 23.02 3.51 5.40
N GLU A 160 23.60 2.64 6.22
CA GLU A 160 23.96 1.27 5.85
C GLU A 160 22.77 0.48 5.23
N VAL A 161 21.59 0.59 5.84
CA VAL A 161 20.37 -0.08 5.34
C VAL A 161 19.95 0.52 4.01
N PHE A 162 20.02 1.85 3.87
CA PHE A 162 19.61 2.54 2.65
C PHE A 162 20.58 2.28 1.49
N GLN A 163 21.87 2.09 1.78
CA GLN A 163 22.85 1.61 0.80
C GLN A 163 22.54 0.18 0.35
N PHE A 164 22.19 -0.72 1.29
CA PHE A 164 21.74 -2.07 0.96
C PHE A 164 20.50 -2.05 0.04
N LEU A 165 19.49 -1.22 0.35
CA LEU A 165 18.30 -1.10 -0.50
C LEU A 165 18.66 -0.61 -1.90
N ARG A 166 19.49 0.44 -2.01
CA ARG A 166 19.95 0.99 -3.31
C ARG A 166 20.72 -0.05 -4.14
N LYS A 167 21.69 -0.73 -3.52
CA LYS A 167 22.50 -1.77 -4.18
C LYS A 167 21.63 -2.88 -4.77
N ASN A 168 20.55 -3.24 -4.08
CA ASN A 168 19.64 -4.32 -4.47
C ASN A 168 18.41 -3.83 -5.25
N GLN A 169 18.35 -2.55 -5.63
CA GLN A 169 17.20 -1.95 -6.32
C GLN A 169 15.87 -2.18 -5.59
N LEU A 170 15.89 -2.16 -4.26
CA LEU A 170 14.70 -2.29 -3.43
C LEU A 170 14.09 -0.92 -3.17
N THR A 171 12.76 -0.84 -3.24
CA THR A 171 12.03 0.39 -2.97
C THR A 171 11.77 0.53 -1.46
N TYR A 172 12.26 1.60 -0.86
CA TYR A 172 11.88 1.99 0.49
C TYR A 172 10.45 2.53 0.49
N CYS A 173 9.62 2.03 1.40
CA CYS A 173 8.32 2.61 1.70
C CYS A 173 8.46 3.73 2.73
N ALA A 174 8.33 4.97 2.27
CA ALA A 174 8.19 6.11 3.16
C ALA A 174 6.85 6.04 3.90
N VAL A 175 6.88 6.12 5.22
CA VAL A 175 5.69 6.07 6.06
C VAL A 175 5.40 7.42 6.71
N ILE A 176 4.15 7.84 6.63
CA ILE A 176 3.61 8.98 7.38
C ILE A 176 2.80 8.42 8.54
N GLU A 177 3.43 8.40 9.71
CA GLU A 177 2.94 7.77 10.93
C GLU A 177 3.50 8.47 12.19
N PRO A 178 3.04 8.12 13.42
CA PRO A 178 3.48 8.77 14.65
C PRO A 178 4.86 8.35 15.16
N LEU A 179 5.27 7.08 14.94
CA LEU A 179 6.40 6.49 15.68
C LEU A 179 7.76 6.76 15.02
N LEU A 180 7.77 6.87 13.69
CA LEU A 180 9.00 7.03 12.91
C LEU A 180 9.13 8.46 12.40
N PRO A 181 10.34 9.04 12.41
CA PRO A 181 10.57 10.32 11.77
C PRO A 181 10.29 10.19 10.27
N PRO A 182 9.59 11.17 9.66
CA PRO A 182 9.27 11.11 8.24
C PRO A 182 10.54 11.15 7.41
N ARG A 183 10.72 10.11 6.59
CA ARG A 183 11.86 9.94 5.68
C ARG A 183 11.34 9.52 4.32
N MET A 184 11.76 10.20 3.25
CA MET A 184 11.26 10.02 1.87
C MET A 184 12.40 9.80 0.85
N ASP A 185 13.48 9.15 1.25
CA ASP A 185 14.58 8.82 0.35
C ASP A 185 14.10 7.91 -0.78
N VAL A 186 14.57 8.18 -2.00
CA VAL A 186 14.36 7.29 -3.14
C VAL A 186 15.53 6.32 -3.20
N THR A 187 15.26 5.05 -2.92
CA THR A 187 16.26 3.97 -2.96
C THR A 187 16.24 3.18 -4.26
N ASN A 188 15.17 3.29 -5.05
CA ASN A 188 15.06 2.69 -6.38
C ASN A 188 14.56 3.77 -7.37
N PRO A 189 15.33 4.11 -8.43
CA PRO A 189 14.91 5.10 -9.42
C PRO A 189 13.71 4.65 -10.26
N ALA A 190 13.43 3.35 -10.39
CA ALA A 190 12.25 2.88 -11.11
C ALA A 190 10.95 3.19 -10.34
N PHE A 191 10.98 3.10 -9.01
CA PHE A 191 9.77 3.21 -8.20
C PHE A 191 10.01 3.74 -6.78
N ALA A 192 9.27 4.80 -6.43
CA ALA A 192 9.13 5.30 -5.07
C ALA A 192 7.77 4.90 -4.46
N TYR A 193 7.71 4.70 -3.14
CA TYR A 193 6.48 4.27 -2.46
C TYR A 193 6.25 5.06 -1.18
N ILE A 194 5.04 5.57 -1.00
CA ILE A 194 4.65 6.37 0.17
C ILE A 194 3.33 5.85 0.73
N ARG A 195 3.27 5.62 2.04
CA ARG A 195 2.04 5.23 2.73
C ARG A 195 1.66 6.21 3.83
N PHE A 196 0.40 6.63 3.79
CA PHE A 196 -0.19 7.52 4.78
C PHE A 196 -1.03 6.69 5.76
N HIS A 197 -0.52 6.51 6.98
CA HIS A 197 -1.24 5.77 8.03
C HIS A 197 -2.11 6.70 8.86
N GLY A 198 -1.60 7.89 9.21
CA GLY A 198 -2.32 8.85 10.05
C GLY A 198 -1.65 9.06 11.40
N TYR A 199 -2.27 9.93 12.21
CA TYR A 199 -1.81 10.29 13.55
C TYR A 199 -2.86 10.01 14.64
N GLY A 200 -3.74 9.03 14.42
CA GLY A 200 -4.74 8.65 15.41
C GLY A 200 -4.09 8.18 16.73
N LYS A 201 -4.76 8.42 17.86
CA LYS A 201 -4.21 8.12 19.20
C LYS A 201 -4.54 6.71 19.67
N GLU A 202 -5.81 6.31 19.59
CA GLU A 202 -6.24 4.94 19.97
C GLU A 202 -6.03 3.97 18.80
N ILE A 203 -6.51 4.35 17.62
CA ILE A 203 -6.31 3.64 16.37
C ILE A 203 -5.67 4.63 15.41
N TRP A 204 -4.40 4.41 15.09
CA TRP A 204 -3.60 5.37 14.33
C TRP A 204 -4.12 5.71 12.92
N PHE A 205 -4.92 4.80 12.32
CA PHE A 205 -5.54 4.96 11.01
C PHE A 205 -6.95 5.56 11.05
N ASP A 206 -7.54 5.77 12.23
CA ASP A 206 -8.71 6.66 12.40
C ASP A 206 -8.19 8.11 12.43
N TYR A 207 -7.82 8.59 11.25
CA TYR A 207 -7.27 9.93 11.10
C TYR A 207 -7.71 10.56 9.79
N PHE A 208 -8.28 11.75 9.86
CA PHE A 208 -8.56 12.57 8.69
C PHE A 208 -7.44 13.60 8.54
N PHE A 209 -6.61 13.46 7.50
CA PHE A 209 -5.61 14.47 7.18
C PHE A 209 -6.30 15.75 6.73
N ARG A 210 -5.99 16.87 7.39
CA ARG A 210 -6.53 18.18 7.03
C ARG A 210 -5.88 18.70 5.74
N GLU A 211 -6.52 19.66 5.09
CA GLU A 211 -5.98 20.27 3.86
C GLU A 211 -4.57 20.82 4.03
N GLU A 212 -4.27 21.46 5.16
CA GLU A 212 -2.94 21.99 5.46
C GLU A 212 -1.87 20.89 5.53
N GLU A 213 -2.21 19.72 6.08
CA GLU A 213 -1.31 18.57 6.15
C GLU A 213 -1.11 17.96 4.76
N ILE A 214 -2.18 17.81 3.97
CA ILE A 214 -2.09 17.35 2.59
C ILE A 214 -1.20 18.30 1.78
N ARG A 215 -1.39 19.63 1.90
CA ARG A 215 -0.54 20.65 1.26
C ARG A 215 0.93 20.52 1.65
N LYS A 216 1.20 20.35 2.95
CA LYS A 216 2.56 20.13 3.47
C LYS A 216 3.20 18.89 2.85
N TRP A 217 2.50 17.77 2.84
CA TRP A 217 3.02 16.51 2.30
C TRP A 217 3.15 16.54 0.77
N ALA A 218 2.22 17.17 0.05
CA ALA A 218 2.32 17.41 -1.37
C ALA A 218 3.60 18.17 -1.73
N SER A 219 3.98 19.19 -0.95
CA SER A 219 5.25 19.91 -1.13
C SER A 219 6.49 19.04 -0.94
N SER A 220 6.46 18.06 -0.02
CA SER A 220 7.53 17.08 0.13
C SER A 220 7.55 16.10 -1.06
N ILE A 221 6.38 15.60 -1.47
CA ILE A 221 6.21 14.66 -2.57
C ILE A 221 6.69 15.24 -3.90
N ARG A 222 6.45 16.54 -4.17
CA ARG A 222 6.96 17.22 -5.37
C ARG A 222 8.48 17.12 -5.52
N ARG A 223 9.23 17.00 -4.42
CA ARG A 223 10.69 16.80 -4.42
C ARG A 223 11.10 15.36 -4.70
N VAL A 224 10.19 14.40 -4.49
CA VAL A 224 10.38 12.97 -4.75
C VAL A 224 10.05 12.64 -6.21
N ILE A 225 9.00 13.26 -6.77
CA ILE A 225 8.54 13.03 -8.16
C ILE A 225 9.68 13.02 -9.19
N PRO A 226 10.61 13.98 -9.25
CA PRO A 226 11.66 13.97 -10.27
C PRO A 226 12.71 12.86 -10.10
N LYS A 227 12.76 12.20 -8.94
CA LYS A 227 13.81 11.22 -8.57
C LYS A 227 13.46 9.76 -8.89
N ALA A 228 12.21 9.48 -9.25
CA ALA A 228 11.75 8.14 -9.61
C ALA A 228 10.95 8.17 -10.92
N GLU A 229 10.89 7.07 -11.66
CA GLU A 229 10.08 6.94 -12.88
C GLU A 229 8.58 6.86 -12.56
N LYS A 230 8.22 6.07 -11.55
CA LYS A 230 6.87 5.98 -11.00
C LYS A 230 6.88 6.19 -9.48
N ILE A 231 5.76 6.65 -8.94
CA ILE A 231 5.56 6.77 -7.50
C ILE A 231 4.17 6.26 -7.11
N GLY A 232 4.12 5.32 -6.18
CA GLY A 232 2.89 4.83 -5.55
C GLY A 232 2.63 5.56 -4.24
N ILE A 233 1.44 6.15 -4.09
CA ILE A 233 1.00 6.84 -2.88
C ILE A 233 -0.30 6.20 -2.41
N TYR A 234 -0.27 5.57 -1.24
CA TYR A 234 -1.42 4.83 -0.71
C TYR A 234 -1.86 5.36 0.65
N PHE A 235 -3.13 5.74 0.73
CA PHE A 235 -3.77 6.13 1.97
C PHE A 235 -4.35 4.91 2.67
N ASN A 236 -3.89 4.64 3.89
CA ASN A 236 -4.29 3.52 4.73
C ASN A 236 -5.16 3.95 5.93
N ASN A 237 -5.51 5.24 6.02
CA ASN A 237 -6.45 5.79 6.99
C ASN A 237 -7.90 5.50 6.58
N HIS A 238 -8.25 4.23 6.43
CA HIS A 238 -9.47 3.78 5.73
C HIS A 238 -10.79 4.13 6.45
N PHE A 239 -10.74 4.49 7.74
CA PHE A 239 -11.94 4.71 8.56
C PHE A 239 -12.88 5.75 7.95
N SER A 240 -14.18 5.46 7.95
CA SER A 240 -15.24 6.35 7.43
C SER A 240 -15.02 6.88 6.00
N GLY A 241 -14.16 6.26 5.17
CA GLY A 241 -13.85 6.78 3.84
C GLY A 241 -12.83 7.92 3.80
N TYR A 242 -12.12 8.19 4.90
CA TYR A 242 -11.08 9.22 4.94
C TYR A 242 -9.96 8.97 3.93
N ALA A 243 -9.53 7.71 3.77
CA ALA A 243 -8.50 7.36 2.78
C ALA A 243 -8.88 7.78 1.35
N VAL A 244 -10.14 7.57 0.94
CA VAL A 244 -10.64 8.00 -0.38
C VAL A 244 -10.59 9.52 -0.48
N LYS A 245 -11.15 10.22 0.50
CA LYS A 245 -11.20 11.69 0.50
C LYS A 245 -9.80 12.31 0.50
N ASN A 246 -8.90 11.82 1.34
CA ASN A 246 -7.52 12.30 1.40
C ASN A 246 -6.72 11.96 0.15
N SER A 247 -6.99 10.81 -0.50
CA SER A 247 -6.42 10.49 -1.82
C SER A 247 -6.83 11.53 -2.85
N LEU A 248 -8.11 11.88 -2.92
CA LEU A 248 -8.62 12.89 -3.86
C LEU A 248 -8.11 14.30 -3.54
N MET A 249 -7.98 14.66 -2.26
CA MET A 249 -7.34 15.91 -1.84
C MET A 249 -5.88 15.97 -2.31
N MET A 250 -5.12 14.88 -2.13
CA MET A 250 -3.72 14.80 -2.58
C MET A 250 -3.62 14.87 -4.11
N MET A 251 -4.54 14.22 -4.83
CA MET A 251 -4.64 14.31 -6.29
C MET A 251 -4.88 15.74 -6.75
N LYS A 252 -5.83 16.45 -6.12
CA LYS A 252 -6.08 17.87 -6.40
C LYS A 252 -4.84 18.72 -6.15
N GLU A 253 -4.18 18.56 -5.00
CA GLU A 253 -2.97 19.31 -4.66
C GLU A 253 -1.82 19.04 -5.63
N LEU A 254 -1.67 17.80 -6.12
CA LEU A 254 -0.63 17.43 -7.08
C LEU A 254 -1.05 17.60 -8.55
N GLU A 255 -2.21 18.21 -8.82
CA GLU A 255 -2.75 18.45 -10.17
C GLU A 255 -2.92 17.15 -10.99
N ILE A 256 -3.30 16.07 -10.31
CA ILE A 256 -3.56 14.76 -10.91
C ILE A 256 -5.07 14.57 -11.02
N GLN A 257 -5.53 14.29 -12.24
CA GLN A 257 -6.95 14.03 -12.47
C GLN A 257 -7.30 12.57 -12.16
N PRO A 258 -8.43 12.31 -11.48
CA PRO A 258 -9.02 10.97 -11.41
C PRO A 258 -9.51 10.52 -12.78
N ARG A 259 -9.76 9.21 -12.94
CA ARG A 259 -10.20 8.62 -14.22
C ARG A 259 -11.56 9.16 -14.68
N LYS A 260 -12.51 9.28 -13.75
CA LYS A 260 -13.77 10.00 -13.93
C LYS A 260 -13.80 11.19 -12.98
N SER A 261 -14.40 12.29 -13.43
CA SER A 261 -14.50 13.51 -12.63
C SER A 261 -15.29 13.26 -11.34
N PRO A 262 -14.85 13.82 -10.19
CA PRO A 262 -15.55 13.66 -8.91
C PRO A 262 -16.96 14.27 -8.87
N GLU A 263 -17.39 15.00 -9.90
CA GLU A 263 -18.74 15.59 -9.98
C GLU A 263 -19.83 14.50 -9.94
N ASP A 264 -19.53 13.29 -10.41
CA ASP A 264 -20.39 12.10 -10.33
C ASP A 264 -20.20 11.28 -9.04
N VAL A 265 -19.22 11.63 -8.21
CA VAL A 265 -18.97 11.00 -6.90
C VAL A 265 -19.44 11.97 -5.84
N SER A 266 -20.58 11.69 -5.20
CA SER A 266 -21.04 12.50 -4.07
C SER A 266 -20.06 12.36 -2.89
N LEU A 267 -19.01 13.17 -2.88
CA LEU A 267 -18.05 13.31 -1.77
C LEU A 267 -18.62 14.15 -0.62
N LEU A 268 -19.89 14.57 -0.75
CA LEU A 268 -20.56 15.43 0.20
C LEU A 268 -21.01 14.60 1.40
N ASP A 269 -20.56 15.04 2.58
CA ASP A 269 -20.87 14.53 3.91
C ASP A 269 -20.33 13.15 4.27
N ILE A 270 -19.00 12.99 4.23
CA ILE A 270 -18.33 12.04 5.14
C ILE A 270 -18.51 12.52 6.58
N LYS A 271 -19.63 12.14 7.21
CA LYS A 271 -19.80 12.22 8.67
C LYS A 271 -19.18 10.97 9.28
N ARG A 272 -18.37 11.13 10.33
CA ARG A 272 -17.84 10.02 11.13
C ARG A 272 -19.00 9.08 11.47
N LYS A 273 -19.02 7.86 10.95
CA LYS A 273 -20.03 6.87 11.36
C LYS A 273 -19.63 6.40 12.77
N SER A 274 -20.45 6.69 13.77
CA SER A 274 -20.36 6.03 15.07
C SER A 274 -20.87 4.59 14.91
N GLY A 275 -19.95 3.62 14.85
CA GLY A 275 -20.30 2.20 14.64
C GLY A 275 -19.20 1.25 15.09
N LYS A 276 -19.58 0.00 15.38
CA LYS A 276 -18.66 -1.08 15.79
C LYS A 276 -17.68 -1.42 14.67
N TYR A 277 -16.44 -1.70 15.07
CA TYR A 277 -15.29 -2.06 14.24
C TYR A 277 -15.59 -3.10 13.16
N SER A 278 -14.97 -2.98 11.99
CA SER A 278 -14.98 -4.07 11.00
C SER A 278 -14.17 -5.27 11.52
N LYS A 279 -14.66 -6.49 11.30
CA LYS A 279 -14.02 -7.72 11.82
C LYS A 279 -12.63 -7.90 11.20
N GLY A 280 -11.62 -8.13 12.03
CA GLY A 280 -10.25 -8.50 11.62
C GLY A 280 -9.20 -7.39 11.69
N GLN A 281 -9.57 -6.15 12.06
CA GLN A 281 -8.62 -5.05 12.20
C GLN A 281 -7.99 -5.04 13.59
N MET A 282 -6.68 -5.27 13.66
CA MET A 282 -5.89 -5.10 14.88
C MET A 282 -5.12 -3.78 14.82
N GLY A 283 -5.24 -2.97 15.86
CA GLY A 283 -4.34 -1.84 16.07
C GLY A 283 -2.95 -2.30 16.53
N LEU A 284 -1.97 -1.42 16.41
CA LEU A 284 -0.61 -1.68 16.88
C LEU A 284 -0.45 -1.76 18.39
N ASP A 285 -1.45 -1.35 19.15
CA ASP A 285 -1.55 -1.55 20.59
C ASP A 285 -1.38 -3.03 21.00
N LYS A 286 -1.70 -3.97 20.11
CA LYS A 286 -1.44 -5.41 20.32
C LYS A 286 -0.01 -5.85 19.99
N PHE A 287 0.74 -5.05 19.24
CA PHE A 287 2.10 -5.35 18.76
C PHE A 287 3.20 -4.54 19.48
N ILE A 288 2.82 -3.56 20.31
CA ILE A 288 3.71 -2.72 21.12
C ILE A 288 3.94 -3.32 22.53
N LYS A 289 3.32 -4.46 22.86
CA LYS A 289 3.58 -5.18 24.11
C LYS A 289 4.85 -6.02 24.04
#